data_AF-A0A952LJK2-F1
#
_entry.id   AF-A0A952LJK2-F1
#
_cell.length_a   1.000
_cell.length_b   1.000
_cell.length_c   1.000
_cell.angle_alpha   90.00
_cell.angle_beta   90.00
_cell.angle_gamma   90.00
#
_symmetry.space_group_name_H-M   'P 1'
#
loop_
_entity.id
_entity.type
_entity.pdbx_description
1 polymer ?
#
loop_
_entity_poly.entity_id
_entity_poly.type
_entity_poly.pdbx_seq_one_letter_code
_entity_poly.pdbx_strand_id
1 'polypeptide(L)'
;MRILLGMLLLLMLSFIGVQINDPDGWLWALIYAIPVAALVAALVWPSVFASPVGKGLAAFALIGCLILVWYFWPSQSRFWQQAVWWEEESAREGMGMMIAFVVLGIAVYCGIRRSRQRS
;
A
#
# COMPACT_ATOMS: atom_id res chain seq x y z
N MET A 1 -3.85 -3.81 17.08
CA MET A 1 -4.15 -4.04 15.64
C MET A 1 -4.99 -2.92 15.03
N ARG A 2 -6.17 -2.58 15.57
CA ARG A 2 -7.04 -1.54 14.97
C ARG A 2 -6.38 -0.16 14.86
N ILE A 3 -5.69 0.28 15.92
CA ILE A 3 -4.98 1.57 15.94
C ILE A 3 -3.93 1.63 14.83
N LEU A 4 -3.05 0.62 14.73
CA LEU A 4 -2.06 0.52 13.66
C LEU A 4 -2.69 0.59 12.26
N LEU A 5 -3.73 -0.21 12.00
CA LEU A 5 -4.42 -0.19 10.70
C LEU A 5 -5.05 1.18 10.40
N GLY A 6 -5.60 1.85 11.42
CA GLY A 6 -6.13 3.22 11.28
C GLY A 6 -5.03 4.24 10.97
N MET A 7 -3.88 4.16 11.64
CA MET A 7 -2.73 5.03 11.37
C MET A 7 -2.19 4.82 9.95
N LEU A 8 -2.05 3.57 9.51
CA LEU A 8 -1.62 3.25 8.15
C LEU A 8 -2.65 3.67 7.09
N LEU A 9 -3.95 3.64 7.43
CA LEU A 9 -5.00 4.14 6.55
C LEU A 9 -4.87 5.65 6.35
N LEU A 10 -4.70 6.41 7.43
CA LEU A 10 -4.48 7.85 7.35
C LEU A 10 -3.20 8.18 6.58
N LEU A 11 -2.13 7.40 6.78
CA LEU A 11 -0.89 7.53 6.01
C LEU A 11 -1.12 7.34 4.51
N MET A 12 -1.76 6.25 4.08
CA MET A 12 -1.99 6.01 2.65
C MET A 12 -2.97 7.01 2.03
N LEU A 13 -3.96 7.49 2.79
CA LEU A 13 -4.83 8.57 2.34
C LEU A 13 -4.05 9.89 2.16
N SER A 14 -3.09 10.18 3.04
CA SER A 14 -2.22 11.35 2.86
C SER A 14 -1.35 11.23 1.61
N PHE A 15 -0.87 10.02 1.27
CA PHE A 15 -0.13 9.79 0.03
C PHE A 15 -1.00 10.10 -1.19
N ILE A 16 -2.24 9.62 -1.23
CA ILE A 16 -3.19 9.97 -2.30
C ILE A 16 -3.43 11.49 -2.37
N GLY A 17 -3.58 12.15 -1.23
CA GLY A 17 -3.84 13.60 -1.17
C GLY A 17 -2.69 14.44 -1.73
N VAL A 18 -1.44 14.05 -1.47
CA VAL A 18 -0.26 14.77 -1.99
C VAL A 18 -0.15 14.67 -3.51
N GLN A 19 -0.57 13.54 -4.09
CA GLN A 19 -0.50 13.26 -5.53
C GLN A 19 -1.43 14.13 -6.39
N ILE A 20 -2.41 14.82 -5.81
CA ILE A 20 -3.32 15.70 -6.56
C ILE A 20 -2.57 16.86 -7.26
N ASN A 21 -1.37 17.18 -6.79
CA ASN A 21 -0.52 18.23 -7.36
C ASN A 21 0.40 17.75 -8.50
N ASP A 22 0.49 16.43 -8.73
CA ASP A 22 1.40 15.84 -9.71
C ASP A 22 0.67 15.51 -11.04
N PRO A 23 1.32 15.68 -12.21
CA PRO A 23 0.67 15.52 -13.52
C PRO A 23 0.20 14.08 -13.80
N ASP A 24 0.84 13.08 -13.21
CA ASP A 24 0.49 11.66 -13.25
C ASP A 24 -0.15 11.16 -11.95
N GLY A 25 -0.54 12.08 -11.07
CA GLY A 25 -1.06 11.79 -9.74
C GLY A 25 -2.28 10.86 -9.70
N TRP A 26 -3.06 10.78 -10.78
CA TRP A 26 -4.17 9.83 -10.88
C TRP A 26 -3.72 8.37 -10.90
N LEU A 27 -2.59 8.08 -11.55
CA LEU A 27 -2.00 6.74 -11.56
C LEU A 27 -1.57 6.35 -10.14
N TRP A 28 -0.84 7.23 -9.46
CA TRP A 28 -0.38 7.03 -8.09
C TRP A 28 -1.53 6.92 -7.09
N ALA A 29 -2.56 7.75 -7.23
CA ALA A 29 -3.78 7.67 -6.44
C ALA A 29 -4.45 6.31 -6.59
N LEU A 30 -4.55 5.78 -7.82
CA LEU A 30 -5.12 4.46 -8.08
C LEU A 30 -4.28 3.35 -7.45
N ILE A 31 -2.95 3.42 -7.55
CA ILE A 31 -2.04 2.43 -6.95
C ILE A 31 -2.16 2.46 -5.42
N TYR A 32 -2.16 3.65 -4.80
CA TYR A 32 -2.30 3.80 -3.36
C TYR A 32 -3.70 3.47 -2.83
N ALA A 33 -4.73 3.49 -3.69
CA ALA A 33 -6.07 3.03 -3.33
C ALA A 33 -6.11 1.53 -2.99
N ILE A 34 -5.18 0.71 -3.53
CA ILE A 34 -5.11 -0.74 -3.28
C ILE A 34 -4.85 -1.04 -1.79
N PRO A 35 -3.76 -0.57 -1.16
CA PRO A 35 -3.57 -0.75 0.28
C PRO A 35 -4.65 -0.08 1.12
N VAL A 36 -5.21 1.06 0.69
CA VAL A 36 -6.36 1.69 1.37
C VAL A 36 -7.56 0.74 1.43
N ALA A 37 -7.93 0.13 0.30
CA ALA A 37 -9.03 -0.83 0.24
C ALA A 37 -8.77 -2.06 1.12
N ALA A 38 -7.54 -2.58 1.12
CA ALA A 38 -7.15 -3.69 1.97
C ALA A 38 -7.20 -3.33 3.47
N LEU A 39 -6.77 -2.13 3.85
CA LEU A 39 -6.84 -1.62 5.22
C LEU A 39 -8.29 -1.46 5.69
N VAL A 40 -9.16 -0.88 4.86
CA VAL A 40 -10.60 -0.76 5.15
C VAL A 40 -11.23 -2.15 5.30
N ALA A 41 -10.94 -3.09 4.39
CA ALA A 41 -11.41 -4.46 4.50
C ALA A 41 -10.93 -5.13 5.81
N ALA A 42 -9.66 -4.94 6.18
CA ALA A 42 -9.10 -5.51 7.40
C ALA A 42 -9.69 -4.89 8.68
N LEU A 43 -10.10 -3.62 8.62
CA LEU A 43 -10.75 -2.91 9.72
C LEU A 43 -12.21 -3.32 9.90
N VAL A 44 -12.98 -3.32 8.81
CA VAL A 44 -14.45 -3.41 8.80
C VAL A 44 -14.92 -4.84 8.57
N TRP A 45 -14.39 -5.54 7.55
CA TRP A 45 -14.85 -6.87 7.11
C TRP A 45 -13.70 -7.89 7.03
N PRO A 46 -13.05 -8.24 8.16
CA PRO A 46 -11.91 -9.15 8.14
C PRO A 46 -12.25 -10.54 7.60
N SER A 47 -13.51 -10.97 7.64
CA SER A 47 -13.97 -12.26 7.09
C SER A 47 -13.71 -12.41 5.58
N VAL A 48 -13.60 -11.30 4.83
CA VAL A 48 -13.25 -11.33 3.39
C VAL A 48 -11.94 -12.09 3.16
N PHE A 49 -10.95 -11.92 4.04
CA PHE A 49 -9.64 -12.59 3.94
C PHE A 49 -9.68 -14.10 4.23
N ALA A 50 -10.79 -14.64 4.75
CA ALA A 50 -10.96 -16.08 4.94
C ALA A 50 -11.50 -16.78 3.67
N SER A 51 -12.25 -16.05 2.84
CA SER A 51 -12.86 -16.58 1.62
C SER A 51 -11.82 -16.91 0.53
N PRO A 52 -12.06 -17.90 -0.35
CA PRO A 52 -11.18 -18.20 -1.48
C PRO A 52 -10.97 -17.00 -2.40
N VAL A 53 -12.05 -16.26 -2.69
CA VAL A 53 -12.00 -15.04 -3.52
C VAL A 53 -11.13 -13.97 -2.86
N GLY A 54 -11.34 -13.67 -1.58
CA GLY A 54 -10.53 -12.68 -0.88
C GLY A 54 -9.06 -13.06 -0.74
N LYS A 55 -8.75 -14.36 -0.60
CA LYS A 55 -7.36 -14.85 -0.66
C LYS A 55 -6.75 -14.66 -2.05
N GLY A 56 -7.48 -14.98 -3.11
CA GLY A 56 -7.06 -14.76 -4.50
C GLY A 56 -6.79 -13.29 -4.79
N LEU A 57 -7.70 -12.40 -4.41
CA LEU A 57 -7.54 -10.95 -4.57
C LEU A 57 -6.36 -10.41 -3.75
N ALA A 58 -6.18 -10.85 -2.50
CA ALA A 58 -5.06 -10.45 -1.68
C ALA A 58 -3.72 -10.90 -2.27
N ALA A 59 -3.65 -12.14 -2.77
CA ALA A 59 -2.45 -12.66 -3.43
C ALA A 59 -2.15 -11.90 -4.72
N PHE A 60 -3.17 -11.66 -5.56
CA PHE A 60 -3.04 -10.87 -6.78
C PHE A 60 -2.53 -9.46 -6.49
N ALA A 61 -3.12 -8.77 -5.51
CA ALA A 61 -2.69 -7.44 -5.11
C ALA A 61 -1.24 -7.42 -4.59
N LEU A 62 -0.84 -8.39 -3.77
CA LEU A 62 0.53 -8.49 -3.25
C LEU A 62 1.54 -8.75 -4.38
N ILE A 63 1.24 -9.67 -5.29
CA ILE A 63 2.11 -9.97 -6.44
C ILE A 63 2.19 -8.76 -7.36
N GLY A 64 1.05 -8.13 -7.67
CA GLY A 64 1.00 -6.92 -8.48
C GLY A 64 1.83 -5.79 -7.89
N CYS A 65 1.64 -5.48 -6.60
CA CYS A 65 2.46 -4.47 -5.92
C CYS A 65 3.94 -4.84 -5.88
N LEU A 66 4.30 -6.12 -5.73
CA LEU A 66 5.69 -6.56 -5.77
C LEU A 66 6.32 -6.32 -7.15
N ILE A 67 5.59 -6.63 -8.23
CA ILE A 67 6.02 -6.34 -9.60
C ILE A 67 6.20 -4.84 -9.80
N LEU A 68 5.27 -4.01 -9.30
CA LEU A 68 5.38 -2.56 -9.38
C LEU A 68 6.55 -2.01 -8.56
N VAL A 69 6.84 -2.56 -7.38
CA VAL A 69 8.04 -2.20 -6.59
C VAL A 69 9.31 -2.50 -7.38
N TRP A 70 9.37 -3.65 -8.06
CA TRP A 70 10.50 -4.00 -8.90
C TRP A 70 10.63 -3.07 -10.12
N TYR A 71 9.51 -2.75 -10.77
CA TYR A 71 9.47 -1.90 -11.95
C TYR A 71 9.83 -0.43 -11.63
N PHE A 72 9.27 0.12 -10.56
CA PHE A 72 9.52 1.48 -10.08
C PHE A 72 10.67 1.55 -9.07
N TRP A 73 11.59 0.58 -9.08
CA TRP A 73 12.72 0.62 -8.17
C TRP A 73 13.59 1.87 -8.44
N PRO A 74 13.91 2.70 -7.43
CA PRO A 74 14.70 3.91 -7.64
C PRO A 74 16.07 3.60 -8.24
N SER A 75 16.41 4.26 -9.34
CA SER A 75 17.70 4.11 -10.02
C SER A 75 18.80 5.01 -9.43
N GLN A 76 18.39 6.05 -8.70
CA GLN A 76 19.27 7.03 -8.08
C GLN A 76 20.09 6.39 -6.96
N SER A 77 21.41 6.63 -6.98
CA SER A 77 22.25 6.27 -5.85
C SER A 77 21.79 7.02 -4.61
N ARG A 78 21.70 6.32 -3.47
CA ARG A 78 21.28 6.91 -2.19
C ARG A 78 19.89 7.55 -2.25
N PHE A 79 18.96 6.98 -3.03
CA PHE A 79 17.57 7.41 -3.13
C PHE A 79 16.86 7.61 -1.78
N TRP A 80 17.33 6.96 -0.71
CA TRP A 80 16.82 7.11 0.65
C TRP A 80 17.22 8.42 1.34
N GLN A 81 18.17 9.18 0.80
CA GLN A 81 18.58 10.48 1.34
C GLN A 81 17.58 11.56 0.93
N GLN A 82 17.19 12.41 1.88
CA GLN A 82 16.22 13.49 1.65
C GLN A 82 16.59 14.40 0.49
N ALA A 83 17.88 14.75 0.36
CA ALA A 83 18.35 15.57 -0.75
C ALA A 83 18.13 14.93 -2.14
N VAL A 84 17.93 13.62 -2.20
CA VAL A 84 17.66 12.89 -3.46
C VAL A 84 16.16 12.76 -3.67
N TRP A 85 15.43 12.13 -2.76
CA TRP A 85 14.00 11.87 -2.98
C TRP A 85 13.11 13.11 -2.90
N TRP A 86 13.59 14.23 -2.35
CA TRP A 86 12.83 15.48 -2.38
C TRP A 86 12.82 16.12 -3.77
N GLU A 87 13.94 16.00 -4.50
CA GLU A 87 14.16 16.61 -5.81
C GLU A 87 13.82 15.64 -6.96
N GLU A 88 14.07 14.34 -6.77
CA GLU A 88 13.90 13.31 -7.78
C GLU A 88 12.57 12.57 -7.60
N GLU A 89 11.62 12.88 -8.48
CA GLU A 89 10.27 12.30 -8.49
C GLU A 89 10.29 10.76 -8.51
N SER A 90 11.05 10.16 -9.41
CA SER A 90 11.17 8.69 -9.50
C SER A 90 11.72 8.03 -8.23
N ALA A 91 12.58 8.71 -7.46
CA ALA A 91 13.04 8.22 -6.16
C ALA A 91 11.91 8.27 -5.12
N ARG A 92 11.14 9.37 -5.09
CA ARG A 92 9.97 9.55 -4.22
C ARG A 92 8.89 8.50 -4.49
N GLU A 93 8.55 8.33 -5.76
CA GLU A 93 7.56 7.37 -6.26
C GLU A 93 7.95 5.93 -5.94
N GLY A 94 9.19 5.54 -6.23
CA GLY A 94 9.70 4.21 -5.94
C GLY A 94 9.70 3.88 -4.45
N MET A 95 10.08 4.82 -3.59
CA MET A 95 9.91 4.65 -2.14
C MET A 95 8.44 4.57 -1.73
N GLY A 96 7.57 5.38 -2.35
CA GLY A 96 6.12 5.30 -2.16
C GLY A 96 5.57 3.91 -2.48
N MET A 97 6.05 3.26 -3.54
CA MET A 97 5.71 1.88 -3.89
C MET A 97 6.16 0.88 -2.83
N MET A 98 7.38 1.01 -2.30
CA MET A 98 7.88 0.14 -1.23
C MET A 98 6.99 0.24 0.01
N ILE A 99 6.63 1.47 0.39
CA ILE A 99 5.74 1.73 1.53
C ILE A 99 4.36 1.12 1.26
N ALA A 100 3.77 1.35 0.09
CA ALA A 100 2.48 0.80 -0.29
C ALA A 100 2.45 -0.74 -0.21
N PHE A 101 3.51 -1.40 -0.68
CA PHE A 101 3.65 -2.86 -0.60
C PHE A 101 3.73 -3.36 0.84
N VAL A 102 4.56 -2.72 1.69
CA VAL A 102 4.67 -3.08 3.12
C VAL A 102 3.32 -2.91 3.82
N VAL A 103 2.64 -1.78 3.58
CA VAL A 103 1.33 -1.50 4.17
C VAL A 103 0.28 -2.52 3.73
N LEU A 104 0.26 -2.88 2.45
CA LEU A 104 -0.62 -3.93 1.93
C LEU A 104 -0.35 -5.28 2.63
N GLY A 105 0.91 -5.67 2.79
CA GLY A 105 1.31 -6.88 3.51
C GLY A 105 0.80 -6.89 4.96
N ILE A 106 0.96 -5.77 5.67
CA ILE A 106 0.44 -5.61 7.03
C ILE A 106 -1.08 -5.71 7.07
N ALA A 107 -1.77 -5.07 6.12
CA ALA A 107 -3.23 -5.09 6.03
C ALA A 107 -3.76 -6.52 5.81
N VAL A 108 -3.18 -7.26 4.87
CA VAL A 108 -3.54 -8.66 4.57
C VAL A 108 -3.26 -9.56 5.77
N TYR A 109 -2.05 -9.48 6.35
CA TYR A 109 -1.69 -10.27 7.52
C TYR A 109 -2.65 -10.03 8.70
N CYS A 110 -2.93 -8.77 9.01
CA CYS A 110 -3.86 -8.41 10.08
C CYS A 110 -5.29 -8.85 9.76
N GLY A 111 -5.73 -8.71 8.51
CA GLY A 111 -7.04 -9.16 8.04
C GLY A 111 -7.24 -10.67 8.27
N ILE A 112 -6.25 -11.49 7.87
CA ILE A 112 -6.26 -12.94 8.09
C ILE A 112 -6.25 -13.28 9.59
N ARG A 113 -5.42 -12.60 10.39
CA ARG A 113 -5.36 -12.87 11.85
C ARG A 113 -6.69 -12.55 12.53
N ARG A 114 -7.35 -11.46 12.11
CA ARG A 114 -8.65 -11.05 12.66
C ARG A 114 -9.82 -11.90 12.16
N SER A 115 -9.74 -12.49 10.97
CA SER A 115 -10.79 -13.38 10.47
C SER A 115 -10.87 -14.67 11.29
N ARG A 116 -9.72 -15.21 11.70
CA ARG A 116 -9.61 -16.41 12.55
C ARG A 116 -10.09 -16.20 13.98
N GLN A 117 -10.12 -14.97 14.48
CA GLN A 117 -10.59 -14.63 15.83
C GLN A 117 -12.11 -14.44 15.92
N ARG A 118 -12.80 -14.32 14.77
CA ARG A 118 -14.25 -14.11 14.68
C ARG A 118 -15.01 -15.35 14.21
N SER A 119 -14.31 -16.43 13.88
CA SER A 119 -14.87 -17.74 13.53
C SER A 119 -14.78 -18.67 14.73
#